data_AF-A0A0R2X8P5-F1
#
_entry.id   AF-A0A0R2X8P5-F1
#
_cell.length_a   1.000
_cell.length_b   1.000
_cell.length_c   1.000
_cell.angle_alpha   90.00
_cell.angle_beta   90.00
_cell.angle_gamma   90.00
#
_symmetry.space_group_name_H-M   'P 1'
#
loop_
_entity.id
_entity.type
_entity.pdbx_description
1 polymer ?
#
loop_
_entity_poly.entity_id
_entity_poly.type
_entity_poly.pdbx_seq_one_letter_code
_entity_poly.pdbx_strand_id
1 'polypeptide(L)' 'MAPVIRARKGEFVDLFKDFIAQGYSRVRVDGTTVALTDVPKLKKQEKHTIEVVIDRLTAKP' A
#
# COMPACT_ATOMS: atom_id res chain seq x y z
N MET A 1 -6.88 9.40 -3.99
CA MET A 1 -6.42 8.01 -3.74
C MET A 1 -6.18 7.39 -5.09
N ALA A 2 -4.95 6.93 -5.36
CA ALA A 2 -4.64 6.20 -6.59
C ALA A 2 -4.68 4.69 -6.28
N PRO A 3 -5.54 3.90 -6.95
CA PRO A 3 -5.58 2.46 -6.73
C PRO A 3 -4.41 1.80 -7.47
N VAL A 4 -3.49 1.15 -6.74
CA VAL A 4 -2.35 0.48 -7.36
C VAL A 4 -2.68 -0.99 -7.64
N ILE A 5 -3.39 -1.66 -6.73
CA ILE A 5 -3.80 -3.07 -6.91
C ILE A 5 -5.22 -3.28 -6.39
N ARG A 6 -6.07 -3.89 -7.22
CA ARG A 6 -7.43 -4.32 -6.85
C ARG A 6 -7.57 -5.84 -6.96
N ALA A 7 -8.12 -6.45 -5.90
CA ALA A 7 -8.59 -7.83 -5.86
C ALA A 7 -7.60 -8.93 -6.32
N ARG A 8 -6.29 -8.73 -6.06
CA ARG A 8 -5.25 -9.68 -6.45
C ARG A 8 -4.82 -10.51 -5.25
N LYS A 9 -4.51 -11.79 -5.49
CA LYS A 9 -3.99 -12.71 -4.48
C LYS A 9 -2.47 -12.57 -4.40
N GLY A 10 -1.92 -12.50 -3.20
CA GLY A 10 -0.48 -12.36 -2.99
C GLY A 10 -0.12 -11.71 -1.68
N GLU A 11 1.16 -11.79 -1.31
CA GLU A 11 1.68 -11.16 -0.09
C GLU A 11 2.10 -9.70 -0.32
N PHE A 12 2.28 -9.31 -1.60
CA PHE A 12 2.61 -7.94 -2.03
C PHE A 12 3.85 -7.32 -1.34
N VAL A 13 4.78 -8.15 -0.84
CA VAL A 13 5.99 -7.70 -0.14
C VAL A 13 6.82 -6.75 -1.00
N ASP A 14 7.03 -7.08 -2.28
CA ASP A 14 7.77 -6.22 -3.20
C ASP A 14 7.03 -4.91 -3.50
N LEU A 15 5.71 -4.94 -3.56
CA LEU A 15 4.89 -3.74 -3.74
C LEU A 15 5.05 -2.76 -2.56
N PHE A 16 5.02 -3.27 -1.33
CA PHE A 16 5.22 -2.44 -0.14
C PHE A 16 6.64 -1.87 -0.10
N LYS A 17 7.66 -2.64 -0.50
CA LYS A 17 9.03 -2.13 -0.64
C LYS A 17 9.10 -1.00 -1.66
N ASP A 18 8.44 -1.14 -2.80
CA ASP A 18 8.38 -0.10 -3.83
C ASP A 18 7.74 1.18 -3.27
N PHE A 19 6.66 1.03 -2.49
CA PHE A 19 6.01 2.17 -1.84
C PHE A 19 6.88 2.85 -0.77
N ILE A 20 7.68 2.09 -0.03
CA ILE A 20 8.66 2.64 0.92
C ILE A 20 9.71 3.44 0.14
N ALA A 21 10.22 2.87 -0.97
CA ALA A 21 11.20 3.53 -1.83
C ALA A 21 10.67 4.81 -2.50
N GLN A 22 9.38 4.83 -2.84
CA GLN A 22 8.68 6.01 -3.36
C GLN A 22 8.35 7.05 -2.26
N GLY A 23 8.59 6.74 -0.98
CA GLY A 23 8.40 7.67 0.13
C GLY A 23 6.97 7.79 0.65
N TYR A 24 6.10 6.80 0.40
CA TYR A 24 4.76 6.82 0.97
C TYR A 24 4.77 6.43 2.45
N SER A 25 3.93 7.11 3.23
CA SER A 25 3.83 6.85 4.68
C SER A 25 2.63 5.98 5.06
N ARG A 26 1.55 5.99 4.26
CA ARG A 26 0.28 5.34 4.58
C ARG A 26 -0.27 4.55 3.40
N VAL A 27 -0.88 3.41 3.71
CA VAL A 27 -1.57 2.55 2.74
C VAL A 27 -2.89 2.10 3.31
N ARG A 28 -3.89 1.92 2.46
CA ARG A 28 -5.14 1.27 2.80
C ARG A 28 -5.12 -0.15 2.24
N VAL A 29 -5.27 -1.12 3.13
CA VAL A 29 -5.31 -2.54 2.83
C VAL A 29 -6.69 -3.05 3.23
N ASP A 30 -7.44 -3.58 2.26
CA ASP A 30 -8.79 -4.12 2.45
C ASP A 30 -9.75 -3.14 3.15
N GLY A 31 -9.63 -1.85 2.82
CA GLY A 31 -10.43 -0.78 3.42
C GLY A 31 -9.85 -0.21 4.72
N THR A 32 -8.89 -0.89 5.35
CA THR A 32 -8.23 -0.45 6.59
C THR A 32 -6.98 0.36 6.30
N THR A 33 -6.91 1.59 6.80
CA THR A 33 -5.72 2.43 6.64
C THR A 33 -4.70 2.09 7.72
N VAL A 34 -3.51 1.70 7.29
CA VAL A 34 -2.37 1.33 8.15
C VAL A 34 -1.11 2.09 7.72
N ALA A 35 -0.16 2.23 8.64
CA ALA A 35 1.15 2.79 8.33
C ALA A 35 1.94 1.80 7.47
N LEU A 36 2.70 2.29 6.48
CA LEU A 36 3.48 1.43 5.59
C LEU A 36 4.57 0.63 6.33
N THR A 37 5.03 1.16 7.47
CA THR A 37 6.00 0.55 8.37
C THR A 37 5.42 -0.56 9.24
N ASP A 38 4.10 -0.60 9.42
CA ASP A 38 3.38 -1.52 10.30
C ASP A 38 2.32 -2.31 9.52
N VAL A 39 2.61 -2.63 8.25
CA VAL A 39 1.66 -3.39 7.44
C VAL A 39 1.69 -4.86 7.89
N PRO A 40 0.55 -5.44 8.28
CA PRO A 40 0.48 -6.86 8.63
C PRO A 40 0.74 -7.72 7.38
N LYS A 41 1.37 -8.89 7.58
CA LYS A 41 1.61 -9.85 6.49
C LYS A 41 0.28 -10.26 5.84
N LEU A 42 0.16 -9.99 4.55
CA LEU A 42 -0.99 -10.39 3.75
C LEU A 42 -0.95 -11.89 3.43
N LYS A 43 -2.11 -12.54 3.36
CA LYS A 43 -2.19 -13.97 3.08
C LYS A 43 -2.22 -14.22 1.58
N LYS A 44 -1.27 -14.99 1.06
CA LYS A 44 -1.17 -15.32 -0.37
C LYS A 44 -2.44 -15.91 -1.01
N GLN A 45 -3.30 -16.57 -0.22
CA GLN A 45 -4.51 -17.22 -0.70
C GLN A 45 -5.73 -16.28 -0.77
N GLU A 46 -5.68 -15.15 -0.08
CA GLU A 46 -6.77 -14.19 0.01
C GLU A 46 -6.62 -13.07 -1.02
N LYS A 47 -7.75 -12.51 -1.45
CA LYS A 47 -7.75 -11.36 -2.36
C LYS A 47 -7.59 -10.12 -1.51
N HIS A 48 -6.58 -9.32 -1.82
CA HIS A 48 -6.33 -8.07 -1.14
C HIS A 48 -6.54 -6.87 -2.08
N THR A 49 -7.03 -5.78 -1.51
CA THR A 49 -7.16 -4.48 -2.18
C THR A 49 -6.21 -3.50 -1.51
N ILE A 50 -5.24 -2.99 -2.27
CA ILE A 50 -4.17 -2.14 -1.75
C ILE A 50 -4.24 -0.79 -2.46
N GLU A 51 -4.46 0.26 -1.67
CA GLU A 51 -4.59 1.63 -2.14
C GLU A 51 -3.58 2.52 -1.42
N VAL A 52 -2.76 3.25 -2.18
CA VAL A 52 -1.81 4.18 -1.57
C VAL A 52 -2.55 5.46 -1.18
N VAL A 53 -2.36 5.88 0.06
CA VAL A 53 -2.88 7.16 0.55
C VAL A 53 -1.83 8.22 0.25
N ILE A 54 -2.02 8.93 -0.86
CA ILE A 54 -1.18 10.07 -1.22
C ILE A 54 -1.68 11.27 -0.41
N ASP A 55 -1.08 11.49 0.76
CA ASP A 55 -1.20 12.75 1.48
C ASP A 55 -0.25 13.74 0.80
N ARG A 56 -0.80 14.62 -0.03
CA ARG A 56 -0.03 15.50 -0.90
C ARG A 56 0.60 16.63 -0.08
N LEU A 57 1.86 16.48 0.35
CA LEU A 57 2.76 17.57 0.76
C LEU A 57 4.22 17.11 0.53
N THR A 58 4.76 17.09 -0.68
CA THR A 58 5.43 18.26 -1.25
C THR A 58 5.71 17.95 -2.72
N ALA A 59 5.13 18.73 -3.63
CA ALA A 59 5.82 18.99 -4.88
C ALA A 59 7.11 19.73 -4.47
N LYS A 60 8.26 19.05 -4.46
CA LYS A 60 9.53 19.77 -4.55
C LYS A 60 9.81 19.95 -6.04
N PRO A 61 10.10 21.19 -6.47
CA PRO A 61 10.15 21.62 -7.87
C PRO A 61 11.23 20.92 -8.69
#